data_AF-A0A2D2AYX7-F1
#
_entry.id   AF-A0A2D2AYX7-F1
#
_cell.length_a   1.000
_cell.length_b   1.000
_cell.length_c   1.000
_cell.angle_alpha   90.00
_cell.angle_beta   90.00
_cell.angle_gamma   90.00
#
_symmetry.space_group_name_H-M   'P 1'
#
loop_
_entity.id
_entity.type
_entity.pdbx_description
1 polymer ?
#
loop_
_entity_poly.entity_id
_entity_poly.type
_entity_poly.pdbx_seq_one_letter_code
_entity_poly.pdbx_strand_id
1 'polypeptide(L)' 'MVRLRGCETCRRQWLVDGRLPQRLGVNAGGAVLYRCDACAAWWEETPRGTQVITDDEARESYPDLMLG' A
#
# COMPACT_ATOMS: atom_id res chain seq x y z
N MET A 1 5.75 -4.27 20.98
CA MET A 1 4.51 -3.65 20.45
C MET A 1 4.61 -3.68 18.93
N VAL A 2 3.71 -4.40 18.25
CA VAL A 2 3.66 -4.38 16.78
C VAL A 2 3.37 -2.94 16.36
N ARG A 3 4.36 -2.28 15.76
CA ARG A 3 4.23 -0.92 15.26
C ARG A 3 3.37 -1.02 13.99
N LEU A 4 2.06 -0.94 14.15
CA LEU A 4 1.13 -0.92 13.03
C LEU A 4 1.47 0.30 12.16
N ARG A 5 2.03 0.04 10.97
CA ARG A 5 2.35 1.10 10.01
C ARG A 5 1.04 1.59 9.35
N GLY A 6 1.04 2.82 8.82
CA GLY A 6 -0.15 3.52 8.30
C GLY A 6 -0.98 4.23 9.40
N CYS A 7 -1.83 5.19 9.03
CA CYS A 7 -2.72 5.90 9.96
C CYS A 7 -4.03 5.15 10.24
N GLU A 8 -4.82 5.64 11.19
CA GLU A 8 -6.13 5.05 11.50
C GLU A 8 -7.05 4.99 10.27
N THR A 9 -7.05 6.03 9.43
CA THR A 9 -7.89 6.11 8.23
C THR A 9 -7.63 4.95 7.27
N CYS A 10 -6.38 4.74 6.84
CA CYS A 10 -6.09 3.66 5.90
C CYS A 10 -6.24 2.28 6.54
N ARG A 11 -5.93 2.13 7.84
CA ARG A 11 -6.15 0.85 8.54
C ARG A 11 -7.64 0.52 8.60
N ARG A 12 -8.50 1.49 8.90
CA ARG A 12 -9.95 1.29 8.94
C ARG A 12 -10.50 0.97 7.56
N GLN A 13 -10.04 1.68 6.51
CA GLN A 13 -10.42 1.39 5.13
C GLN A 13 -10.17 -0.08 4.78
N TRP A 14 -8.93 -0.57 4.98
CA TRP A 14 -8.56 -1.96 4.71
C TRP A 14 -9.26 -2.98 5.60
N LEU A 15 -9.19 -2.78 6.92
CA LEU A 15 -9.49 -3.84 7.89
C LEU A 15 -10.95 -3.87 8.35
N VAL A 16 -11.69 -2.78 8.15
CA VAL A 16 -13.05 -2.63 8.69
C VAL A 16 -14.05 -2.35 7.59
N ASP A 17 -13.79 -1.33 6.77
CA ASP A 17 -14.79 -0.83 5.82
C ASP A 17 -14.75 -1.59 4.48
N GLY A 18 -13.71 -2.40 4.20
CA GLY A 18 -13.50 -3.07 2.92
C GLY A 18 -13.28 -2.09 1.76
N ARG A 19 -12.81 -0.88 2.07
CA ARG A 19 -12.49 0.18 1.09
C ARG A 19 -10.98 0.25 0.90
N LEU A 20 -10.57 0.56 -0.32
CA LEU A 20 -9.15 0.67 -0.65
C LEU A 20 -8.73 2.14 -0.65
N PRO A 21 -7.51 2.47 -0.18
CA PRO A 21 -6.89 3.75 -0.50
C PRO A 21 -6.75 3.94 -2.01
N GLN A 22 -6.19 5.07 -2.44
CA GLN A 22 -5.96 5.31 -3.86
C GLN A 22 -5.10 4.20 -4.48
N ARG A 23 -5.65 3.47 -5.44
CA ARG A 23 -4.91 2.48 -6.24
C ARG A 23 -4.03 3.20 -7.25
N LEU A 24 -2.77 2.80 -7.34
CA LEU A 24 -1.80 3.40 -8.25
C LEU A 24 -1.44 2.49 -9.42
N GLY A 25 -1.35 1.18 -9.19
CA GLY A 25 -1.02 0.25 -10.26
C GLY A 25 -0.68 -1.14 -9.74
N VAL A 26 -0.13 -1.96 -10.64
CA VAL A 26 0.23 -3.35 -10.39
C VAL A 26 1.65 -3.60 -10.90
N ASN A 27 2.44 -4.39 -10.20
CA ASN A 27 3.77 -4.79 -10.67
C ASN A 27 3.70 -6.07 -11.54
N ALA A 28 4.84 -6.47 -12.10
CA ALA A 28 4.95 -7.70 -12.91
C ALA A 28 4.58 -8.98 -12.12
N GLY A 29 4.69 -8.96 -10.79
CA GLY A 29 4.30 -10.04 -9.90
C GLY A 29 2.80 -10.09 -9.58
N GLY A 30 2.00 -9.16 -10.12
CA GLY A 30 0.56 -9.07 -9.85
C GLY A 30 0.20 -8.47 -8.50
N ALA A 31 1.18 -7.96 -7.73
CA ALA A 31 0.91 -7.23 -6.50
C ALA A 31 0.43 -5.82 -6.83
N VAL A 32 -0.54 -5.31 -6.07
CA VAL A 32 -1.20 -4.04 -6.34
C VAL A 32 -0.75 -3.00 -5.32
N LEU A 33 -0.32 -1.84 -5.81
CA LEU A 33 0.14 -0.73 -4.98
C LEU A 33 -0.98 0.29 -4.76
N TYR A 34 -1.10 0.72 -3.51
CA TYR A 34 -2.01 1.77 -3.06
C TYR A 34 -1.27 2.81 -2.23
N ARG A 35 -1.80 4.03 -2.20
CA ARG A 35 -1.28 5.12 -1.38
C ARG A 35 -2.40 5.75 -0.56
N CYS A 36 -2.13 5.97 0.72
CA CYS A 36 -3.05 6.65 1.60
C CYS A 36 -3.01 8.16 1.38
N ASP A 37 -4.16 8.77 1.08
CA ASP A 37 -4.25 10.24 0.90
C ASP A 37 -4.01 11.03 2.20
N ALA A 38 -4.22 10.41 3.37
CA ALA A 38 -4.12 11.09 4.66
C ALA A 38 -2.71 11.08 5.27
N CYS A 39 -1.94 10.00 5.07
CA CYS A 39 -0.61 9.85 5.68
C CYS A 39 0.48 9.45 4.70
N ALA A 40 0.17 9.38 3.41
CA ALA A 40 1.07 8.99 2.32
C ALA A 40 1.69 7.58 2.45
N ALA A 41 1.24 6.75 3.39
CA ALA A 41 1.73 5.39 3.56
C ALA A 41 1.40 4.51 2.34
N TRP A 42 2.38 3.70 1.94
CA TRP A 42 2.27 2.72 0.87
C TRP A 42 1.66 1.42 1.37
N TRP A 43 0.67 0.91 0.65
CA TRP A 43 0.07 -0.39 0.90
C TRP A 43 0.24 -1.28 -0.31
N GLU A 44 0.68 -2.51 -0.08
CA GLU A 44 0.77 -3.55 -1.08
C GLU A 44 -0.28 -4.62 -0.80
N GLU A 45 -1.05 -4.98 -1.82
CA GLU A 45 -1.94 -6.13 -1.82
C GLU A 45 -1.32 -7.26 -2.63
N THR A 46 -1.21 -8.44 -2.00
CA THR A 46 -0.78 -9.69 -2.63
C THR A 46 -1.82 -10.77 -2.38
N PRO A 47 -1.75 -11.93 -3.06
CA PRO A 47 -2.58 -13.09 -2.72
C PRO A 47 -2.42 -13.58 -1.27
N ARG A 48 -1.34 -13.20 -0.57
CA ARG A 48 -1.08 -13.56 0.84
C ARG A 48 -1.70 -12.59 1.83
N GLY A 49 -2.22 -11.45 1.36
CA GLY A 49 -2.77 -10.39 2.18
C GLY A 49 -2.15 -9.05 1.87
N THR A 50 -2.49 -8.08 2.73
CA THR A 50 -2.13 -6.67 2.55
C THR A 50 -1.16 -6.22 3.63
N GLN A 51 -0.17 -5.44 3.23
CA GLN A 51 0.87 -4.96 4.12
C GLN A 51 1.29 -3.53 3.80
N VAL A 52 1.79 -2.83 4.81
CA VAL A 52 2.37 -1.49 4.62
C VAL A 52 3.85 -1.63 4.35
N ILE A 53 4.27 -1.12 3.21
CA ILE A 53 5.67 -1.12 2.76
C ILE A 53 6.29 0.27 2.93
N THR A 54 7.61 0.32 2.98
CA THR A 54 8.40 1.55 2.97
C THR A 54 8.47 2.14 1.56
N ASP A 55 8.90 3.39 1.46
CA ASP A 55 9.16 4.02 0.17
C ASP A 55 10.26 3.29 -0.64
N ASP A 56 11.24 2.67 0.03
CA ASP A 56 12.32 1.94 -0.63
C ASP A 56 11.78 0.67 -1.30
N GLU A 57 11.06 -0.15 -0.53
CA GLU A 57 10.37 -1.36 -1.03
C GLU A 57 9.40 -1.04 -2.18
N ALA A 58 8.70 0.11 -2.08
CA ALA A 58 7.79 0.56 -3.13
C ALA A 58 8.54 0.96 -4.42
N ARG A 59 9.71 1.58 -4.33
CA ARG A 59 10.56 1.91 -5.49
C ARG A 59 11.16 0.68 -6.15
N GLU A 60 11.57 -0.29 -5.35
CA GLU A 60 12.12 -1.56 -5.85
C GLU A 60 11.06 -2.40 -6.56
N SER A 61 9.86 -2.48 -5.99
CA SER A 61 8.79 -3.38 -6.47
C SER A 61 7.92 -2.77 -7.56
N TYR A 62 7.85 -1.42 -7.64
CA TYR A 62 7.02 -0.68 -8.59
C TYR A 62 7.82 0.43 -9.30
N PRO A 63 8.95 0.10 -9.95
CA PRO A 63 9.79 1.11 -10.59
C PRO A 63 9.01 1.94 -11.62
N ASP A 64 8.14 1.31 -12.41
CA ASP A 64 7.34 2.00 -13.44
C ASP A 64 6.36 3.04 -12.87
N LEU A 65 5.90 2.86 -11.63
CA LEU A 65 4.97 3.79 -10.96
C LEU A 65 5.69 4.92 -10.22
N MET A 66 7.02 4.82 -10.08
CA MET A 66 7.85 5.74 -9.29
C MET A 66 8.73 6.64 -10.16
N LEU A 67 8.69 6.48 -11.49
CA LEU A 67 9.42 7.29 -12.47
C LEU A 67 8.72 8.63 -12.81
N GLY A 68 8.10 9.26 -11.81
CA GLY A 68 7.46 10.59 -11.92
C GLY A 68 8.40 11.73 -11.58
#